data_AF-B2B399-F1
#
_entry.id   AF-B2B399-F1
#
_cell.length_a   1.000
_cell.length_b   1.000
_cell.length_c   1.000
_cell.angle_alpha   90.00
_cell.angle_beta   90.00
_cell.angle_gamma   90.00
#
_symmetry.space_group_name_H-M   'P 1'
#
loop_
_entity.id
_entity.type
_entity.pdbx_description
1 polymer ?
#
loop_
_entity_poly.entity_id
_entity_poly.type
_entity_poly.pdbx_seq_one_letter_code
_entity_poly.pdbx_strand_id
1 'polypeptide(L)'
;MVQAALDKGQDPSTVYPKIPDVNVQLQLYTIARPDECPSYLGLAKINWDHFGADARTAYNACHSIALQVAASGNLELAYAMNAFGDHFLQDSFAAGHMRTPRRKLHDSVGAADLCAKYMHDEDNAIGLSVKSPIGRAWHTFGDKKLLDKEDIANKNEAWNAVRASADEIYTAWKTKTVPEYPKYVAWNYAPILSEVFSIVAPLFTPDGQRRVDIRKRCQAKYTYKYWYWSTAADCALSGLWKYPIKPTADCKI
;
A
#
# COMPACT_ATOMS: atom_id res chain seq x y z
N MET A 1 12.31 16.14 11.75
CA MET A 1 11.51 15.49 12.81
C MET A 1 11.69 13.97 12.79
N VAL A 2 11.52 13.29 11.65
CA VAL A 2 11.70 11.84 11.53
C VAL A 2 13.13 11.39 11.90
N GLN A 3 14.16 11.99 11.31
CA GLN A 3 15.56 11.64 11.62
C GLN A 3 15.85 11.76 13.13
N ALA A 4 15.44 12.87 13.75
CA ALA A 4 15.61 13.05 15.19
C ALA A 4 14.85 12.04 16.05
N ALA A 5 13.73 11.47 15.56
CA ALA A 5 13.04 10.38 16.23
C ALA A 5 13.86 9.08 16.14
N LEU A 6 14.38 8.76 14.95
CA LEU A 6 15.28 7.63 14.73
C LEU A 6 16.54 7.73 15.60
N ASP A 7 17.18 8.90 15.65
CA ASP A 7 18.38 9.15 16.46
C ASP A 7 18.13 8.95 17.97
N LYS A 8 16.88 9.13 18.41
CA LYS A 8 16.43 8.89 19.80
C LYS A 8 15.88 7.48 20.03
N GLY A 9 15.91 6.61 19.01
CA GLY A 9 15.31 5.29 19.07
C GLY A 9 13.78 5.30 19.25
N GLN A 10 13.10 6.34 18.77
CA GLN A 10 11.65 6.48 18.76
C GLN A 10 11.08 6.05 17.41
N ASP A 11 9.92 5.39 17.43
CA ASP A 11 9.24 4.95 16.21
C ASP A 11 8.77 6.16 15.38
N PRO A 12 9.16 6.26 14.09
CA PRO A 12 8.73 7.31 13.18
C PRO A 12 7.21 7.52 13.11
N SER A 13 6.39 6.47 13.24
CA SER A 13 4.93 6.61 13.26
C SER A 13 4.40 7.55 14.35
N THR A 14 5.14 7.75 15.44
CA THR A 14 4.76 8.66 16.54
C THR A 14 4.97 10.14 16.22
N VAL A 15 5.78 10.45 15.20
CA VAL A 15 6.11 11.82 14.78
C VAL A 15 5.47 12.21 13.46
N TYR A 16 5.19 11.27 12.55
CA TYR A 16 4.53 11.58 11.27
C TYR A 16 3.24 12.42 11.42
N PRO A 17 2.32 12.16 12.37
CA PRO A 17 1.12 12.98 12.55
C PRO A 17 1.38 14.43 12.94
N LYS A 18 2.60 14.77 13.39
CA LYS A 18 3.00 16.11 13.83
C LYS A 18 3.70 16.90 12.71
N ILE A 19 3.99 16.26 11.59
CA ILE A 19 4.60 16.90 10.43
C ILE A 19 3.47 17.62 9.66
N PRO A 20 3.60 18.92 9.39
CA PRO A 20 2.64 19.63 8.55
C PRO A 20 2.49 18.93 7.20
N ASP A 21 1.25 18.69 6.76
CA ASP A 21 1.04 18.15 5.43
C ASP A 21 1.40 19.17 4.35
N VAL A 22 1.77 18.67 3.19
CA VAL A 22 2.12 19.48 2.01
C VAL A 22 1.09 19.31 0.89
N ASN A 23 -0.08 18.73 1.19
CA ASN A 23 -1.05 18.31 0.17
C ASN A 23 -1.59 19.51 -0.61
N VAL A 24 -1.86 20.62 0.08
CA VAL A 24 -2.30 21.88 -0.56
C VAL A 24 -1.21 22.42 -1.48
N GLN A 25 0.05 22.41 -1.04
CA GLN A 25 1.17 22.90 -1.85
C GLN A 25 1.37 22.03 -3.09
N LEU A 26 1.34 20.70 -2.94
CA LEU A 26 1.40 19.76 -4.05
C LEU A 26 0.25 19.97 -5.03
N GLN A 27 -0.98 20.17 -4.54
CA GLN A 27 -2.10 20.48 -5.42
C GLN A 27 -1.88 21.78 -6.19
N LEU A 28 -1.45 22.86 -5.53
CA LEU A 28 -1.17 24.14 -6.17
C LEU A 28 -0.06 24.02 -7.23
N TYR A 29 1.00 23.26 -6.97
CA TYR A 29 2.09 23.05 -7.93
C TYR A 29 1.70 22.19 -9.13
N THR A 30 0.61 21.43 -9.03
CA THR A 30 0.25 20.43 -10.05
C THR A 30 -1.08 20.72 -10.75
N ILE A 31 -1.88 21.67 -10.27
CA ILE A 31 -3.19 21.99 -10.85
C ILE A 31 -3.11 22.57 -12.26
N ALA A 32 -2.00 23.23 -12.60
CA ALA A 32 -1.77 23.85 -13.91
C ALA A 32 -1.02 22.94 -14.89
N ARG A 33 -0.85 21.65 -14.55
CA ARG A 33 -0.22 20.68 -15.47
C ARG A 33 -1.15 20.41 -16.68
N PRO A 34 -0.59 19.99 -17.82
CA PRO A 34 -1.39 19.52 -18.97
C PRO A 34 -2.35 18.40 -18.59
N ASP A 35 -3.43 18.22 -19.36
CA ASP A 35 -4.48 17.23 -19.08
C ASP A 35 -3.95 15.79 -19.02
N GLU A 36 -2.87 15.49 -19.76
CA GLU A 36 -2.20 14.20 -19.75
C GLU A 36 -1.43 13.92 -18.44
N CYS A 37 -1.23 14.96 -17.61
CA CYS A 37 -0.48 14.92 -16.37
C CYS A 37 -1.39 15.34 -15.20
N PRO A 38 -2.11 14.41 -14.56
CA PRO A 38 -3.09 14.77 -13.54
C PRO A 38 -2.48 15.55 -12.38
N SER A 39 -3.26 16.45 -11.79
CA SER A 39 -2.89 17.13 -10.55
C SER A 39 -2.72 16.14 -9.39
N TYR A 40 -2.14 16.57 -8.27
CA TYR A 40 -1.93 15.75 -7.07
C TYR A 40 -3.23 15.08 -6.60
N LEU A 41 -4.32 15.84 -6.49
CA LEU A 41 -5.65 15.31 -6.15
C LEU A 41 -6.25 14.47 -7.28
N GLY A 42 -5.92 14.78 -8.54
CA GLY A 42 -6.29 13.97 -9.69
C GLY A 42 -5.69 12.57 -9.60
N LEU A 43 -4.38 12.47 -9.40
CA LEU A 43 -3.66 11.21 -9.19
C LEU A 43 -4.23 10.46 -7.98
N ALA A 44 -4.38 11.13 -6.83
CA ALA A 44 -4.92 10.49 -5.62
C ALA A 44 -6.33 9.88 -5.80
N LYS A 45 -7.13 10.39 -6.74
CA LYS A 45 -8.46 9.85 -7.05
C LYS A 45 -8.44 8.59 -7.93
N ILE A 46 -7.43 8.43 -8.79
CA ILE A 46 -7.38 7.35 -9.80
C ILE A 46 -6.21 6.38 -9.60
N ASN A 47 -5.61 6.38 -8.40
CA ASN A 47 -4.44 5.61 -8.01
C ASN A 47 -4.72 4.11 -7.72
N TRP A 48 -5.55 3.46 -8.54
CA TRP A 48 -5.94 2.05 -8.32
C TRP A 48 -4.75 1.10 -8.40
N ASP A 49 -3.77 1.44 -9.22
CA ASP A 49 -2.49 0.78 -9.42
C ASP A 49 -1.63 0.69 -8.15
N HIS A 50 -1.99 1.34 -7.06
CA HIS A 50 -1.32 1.15 -5.77
C HIS A 50 -1.88 -0.02 -4.94
N PHE A 51 -2.96 -0.69 -5.37
CA PHE A 51 -3.72 -1.59 -4.50
C PHE A 51 -3.81 -3.02 -5.04
N GLY A 52 -3.65 -3.98 -4.13
CA GLY A 52 -3.97 -5.40 -4.35
C GLY A 52 -3.41 -5.96 -5.64
N ALA A 53 -4.28 -6.55 -6.47
CA ALA A 53 -3.89 -7.13 -7.74
C ALA A 53 -3.47 -6.07 -8.78
N ASP A 54 -4.05 -4.87 -8.74
CA ASP A 54 -3.72 -3.78 -9.65
C ASP A 54 -2.24 -3.34 -9.46
N ALA A 55 -1.73 -3.29 -8.23
CA ALA A 55 -0.31 -3.03 -7.94
C ALA A 55 0.63 -4.10 -8.48
N ARG A 56 0.22 -5.37 -8.43
CA ARG A 56 1.02 -6.46 -9.00
C ARG A 56 1.07 -6.36 -10.52
N THR A 57 -0.04 -5.99 -11.14
CA THR A 57 -0.09 -5.73 -12.58
C THR A 57 0.82 -4.56 -12.95
N ALA A 58 0.79 -3.46 -12.19
CA ALA A 58 1.64 -2.29 -12.42
C ALA A 58 3.14 -2.62 -12.30
N TYR A 59 3.55 -3.32 -11.22
CA TYR A 59 4.93 -3.81 -11.07
C TYR A 59 5.33 -4.70 -12.25
N ASN A 60 4.51 -5.71 -12.57
CA ASN A 60 4.83 -6.66 -13.63
C ASN A 60 5.03 -5.97 -14.97
N ALA A 61 4.17 -5.00 -15.30
CA ALA A 61 4.32 -4.21 -16.53
C ALA A 61 5.61 -3.40 -16.54
N CYS A 62 5.90 -2.65 -15.48
CA CYS A 62 7.10 -1.82 -15.39
C CYS A 62 8.39 -2.67 -15.43
N HIS A 63 8.43 -3.72 -14.61
CA HIS A 63 9.56 -4.65 -14.53
C HIS A 63 9.80 -5.37 -15.86
N SER A 64 8.74 -5.81 -16.56
CA SER A 64 8.85 -6.43 -17.89
C SER A 64 9.56 -5.53 -18.89
N ILE A 65 9.18 -4.25 -18.95
CA ILE A 65 9.79 -3.31 -19.89
C ILE A 65 11.22 -2.99 -19.46
N ALA A 66 11.47 -2.80 -18.17
CA ALA A 66 12.80 -2.59 -17.63
C ALA A 66 13.76 -3.75 -17.99
N LEU A 67 13.29 -5.00 -17.88
CA LEU A 67 14.05 -6.19 -18.29
C LEU A 67 14.39 -6.19 -19.78
N GLN A 68 13.45 -5.80 -20.66
CA GLN A 68 13.70 -5.70 -22.10
C GLN A 68 14.73 -4.61 -22.41
N VAL A 69 14.63 -3.45 -21.76
CA VAL A 69 15.59 -2.36 -21.89
C VAL A 69 16.97 -2.80 -21.41
N ALA A 70 17.04 -3.54 -20.29
CA ALA A 70 18.28 -4.12 -19.78
C ALA A 70 18.90 -5.07 -20.80
N ALA A 71 18.12 -6.04 -21.30
CA ALA A 71 18.56 -7.02 -22.30
C ALA A 71 19.01 -6.36 -23.61
N SER A 72 18.44 -5.21 -24.00
CA SER A 72 18.91 -4.42 -25.15
C SER A 72 20.25 -3.72 -24.93
N GLY A 73 20.72 -3.64 -23.69
CA GLY A 73 22.04 -3.12 -23.32
C GLY A 73 22.04 -1.81 -22.52
N ASN A 74 20.88 -1.18 -22.30
CA ASN A 74 20.79 0.07 -21.55
C ASN A 74 20.48 -0.19 -20.06
N LEU A 75 21.52 -0.45 -19.27
CA LEU A 75 21.38 -0.78 -17.85
C LEU A 75 20.84 0.38 -17.01
N GLU A 76 21.31 1.60 -17.26
CA GLU A 76 20.92 2.78 -16.47
C GLU A 76 19.44 3.10 -16.63
N LEU A 77 18.94 3.15 -17.86
CA LEU A 77 17.52 3.35 -18.12
C LEU A 77 16.68 2.20 -17.55
N ALA A 78 17.15 0.97 -17.67
CA ALA A 78 16.46 -0.18 -17.10
C ALA A 78 16.31 -0.05 -15.58
N TYR A 79 17.35 0.36 -14.85
CA TYR A 79 17.22 0.60 -13.41
C TYR A 79 16.29 1.75 -13.07
N ALA A 80 16.32 2.85 -13.81
CA ALA A 80 15.39 3.96 -13.58
C ALA A 80 13.93 3.52 -13.76
N MET A 81 13.64 2.76 -14.82
CA MET A 81 12.32 2.19 -15.07
C MET A 81 11.92 1.15 -14.02
N ASN A 82 12.88 0.32 -13.60
CA ASN A 82 12.66 -0.68 -12.57
C ASN A 82 12.35 -0.05 -11.22
N ALA A 83 13.06 1.01 -10.83
CA ALA A 83 12.81 1.72 -9.59
C ALA A 83 11.38 2.31 -9.54
N PHE A 84 10.86 2.77 -10.68
CA PHE A 84 9.45 3.15 -10.80
C PHE A 84 8.51 1.95 -10.62
N GLY A 85 8.85 0.78 -11.17
CA GLY A 85 8.11 -0.45 -10.92
C GLY A 85 8.15 -0.91 -9.46
N ASP A 86 9.33 -0.83 -8.83
CA ASP A 86 9.58 -1.24 -7.44
C ASP A 86 8.75 -0.44 -6.43
N HIS A 87 8.29 0.77 -6.81
CA HIS A 87 7.26 1.49 -6.06
C HIS A 87 6.02 0.62 -5.84
N PHE A 88 5.45 0.05 -6.91
CA PHE A 88 4.26 -0.81 -6.84
C PHE A 88 4.56 -2.19 -6.22
N LEU A 89 5.80 -2.66 -6.33
CA LEU A 89 6.25 -3.83 -5.56
C LEU A 89 6.18 -3.57 -4.06
N GLN A 90 6.67 -2.41 -3.60
CA GLN A 90 6.65 -2.03 -2.20
C GLN A 90 5.23 -1.79 -1.68
N ASP A 91 4.31 -1.28 -2.51
CA ASP A 91 2.88 -1.19 -2.17
C ASP A 91 2.31 -2.59 -1.80
N SER A 92 2.81 -3.67 -2.39
CA SER A 92 2.41 -5.04 -2.03
C SER A 92 2.84 -5.48 -0.62
N PHE A 93 3.67 -4.71 0.07
CA PHE A 93 4.10 -4.94 1.46
C PHE A 93 3.41 -4.01 2.47
N ALA A 94 2.63 -3.03 2.00
CA ALA A 94 1.88 -2.13 2.87
C ALA A 94 0.47 -2.69 3.14
N ALA A 95 0.16 -2.94 4.41
CA ALA A 95 -1.11 -3.55 4.84
C ALA A 95 -2.36 -2.91 4.21
N GLY A 96 -2.47 -1.59 4.26
CA GLY A 96 -3.59 -0.83 3.70
C GLY A 96 -3.73 -0.91 2.19
N HIS A 97 -2.68 -1.30 1.47
CA HIS A 97 -2.69 -1.48 0.03
C HIS A 97 -3.16 -2.88 -0.37
N MET A 98 -3.11 -3.87 0.52
CA MET A 98 -3.45 -5.27 0.18
C MET A 98 -4.96 -5.56 0.13
N ARG A 99 -5.73 -5.09 1.13
CA ARG A 99 -7.16 -5.43 1.24
C ARG A 99 -8.11 -4.31 0.83
N THR A 100 -7.66 -3.06 0.79
CA THR A 100 -8.55 -1.93 0.48
C THR A 100 -9.09 -2.10 -0.93
N PRO A 101 -10.42 -2.23 -1.12
CA PRO A 101 -11.00 -2.47 -2.43
C PRO A 101 -11.09 -1.17 -3.23
N ARG A 102 -9.93 -0.58 -3.55
CA ARG A 102 -9.79 0.80 -4.05
C ARG A 102 -10.63 1.08 -5.29
N ARG A 103 -10.62 0.17 -6.27
CA ARG A 103 -11.41 0.29 -7.51
C ARG A 103 -12.92 0.27 -7.23
N LYS A 104 -13.36 -0.50 -6.22
CA LYS A 104 -14.78 -0.55 -5.80
C LYS A 104 -15.18 0.71 -5.04
N LEU A 105 -14.26 1.27 -4.25
CA LEU A 105 -14.44 2.47 -3.45
C LEU A 105 -13.94 3.71 -4.20
N HIS A 106 -14.59 4.01 -5.32
CA HIS A 106 -14.33 5.20 -6.11
C HIS A 106 -15.66 5.81 -6.58
N ASP A 107 -15.79 7.13 -6.45
CA ASP A 107 -16.92 7.87 -6.98
C ASP A 107 -16.50 9.26 -7.49
N SER A 108 -17.39 9.95 -8.19
CA SER A 108 -17.10 11.27 -8.75
C SER A 108 -16.96 12.38 -7.70
N VAL A 109 -17.54 12.18 -6.52
CA VAL A 109 -17.63 13.18 -5.45
C VAL A 109 -16.53 13.03 -4.38
N GLY A 110 -15.76 11.94 -4.41
CA GLY A 110 -14.66 11.62 -3.49
C GLY A 110 -15.07 10.95 -2.17
N ALA A 111 -16.36 10.67 -1.95
CA ALA A 111 -16.83 10.13 -0.67
C ALA A 111 -16.43 8.65 -0.53
N ALA A 112 -16.54 7.88 -1.60
CA ALA A 112 -16.03 6.51 -1.66
C ALA A 112 -14.51 6.46 -1.50
N ASP A 113 -13.78 7.38 -2.11
CA ASP A 113 -12.31 7.46 -2.01
C ASP A 113 -11.87 7.77 -0.56
N LEU A 114 -12.61 8.62 0.16
CA LEU A 114 -12.37 8.86 1.57
C LEU A 114 -12.68 7.63 2.43
N CYS A 115 -13.70 6.85 2.08
CA CYS A 115 -13.97 5.54 2.70
C CYS A 115 -12.83 4.54 2.47
N ALA A 116 -12.27 4.49 1.26
CA ALA A 116 -11.10 3.69 0.96
C ALA A 116 -9.91 4.11 1.84
N LYS A 117 -9.69 5.42 1.98
CA LYS A 117 -8.65 5.98 2.86
C LYS A 117 -8.81 5.54 4.31
N TYR A 118 -10.02 5.48 4.86
CA TYR A 118 -10.23 4.99 6.22
C TYR A 118 -9.85 3.52 6.36
N MET A 119 -10.29 2.65 5.44
CA MET A 119 -9.88 1.24 5.50
C MET A 119 -8.36 1.08 5.37
N HIS A 120 -7.77 1.79 4.41
CA HIS A 120 -6.33 1.84 4.17
C HIS A 120 -5.55 2.23 5.42
N ASP A 121 -5.94 3.33 6.08
CA ASP A 121 -5.27 3.83 7.28
C ASP A 121 -5.49 2.89 8.48
N GLU A 122 -6.65 2.21 8.59
CA GLU A 122 -6.93 1.20 9.62
C GLU A 122 -5.98 0.00 9.48
N ASP A 123 -5.89 -0.55 8.27
CA ASP A 123 -5.06 -1.72 7.97
C ASP A 123 -3.56 -1.39 8.06
N ASN A 124 -3.10 -0.25 7.53
CA ASN A 124 -1.72 0.21 7.71
C ASN A 124 -1.35 0.40 9.19
N ALA A 125 -2.33 0.79 10.01
CA ALA A 125 -2.05 1.06 11.40
C ALA A 125 -2.02 -0.20 12.27
N ILE A 126 -2.99 -1.09 12.10
CA ILE A 126 -3.16 -2.28 12.93
C ILE A 126 -2.34 -3.45 12.37
N GLY A 127 -2.14 -3.47 11.06
CA GLY A 127 -1.38 -4.48 10.34
C GLY A 127 -2.19 -5.72 9.98
N LEU A 128 -1.55 -6.56 9.17
CA LEU A 128 -2.07 -7.81 8.64
C LEU A 128 -1.04 -8.91 8.87
N SER A 129 -1.51 -10.13 9.13
CA SER A 129 -0.67 -11.33 9.10
C SER A 129 -0.63 -11.85 7.66
N VAL A 130 0.58 -12.10 7.17
CA VAL A 130 0.82 -12.47 5.77
C VAL A 130 1.78 -13.64 5.65
N LYS A 131 1.78 -14.26 4.46
CA LYS A 131 2.73 -15.29 4.06
C LYS A 131 3.29 -15.02 2.68
N SER A 132 4.52 -15.44 2.44
CA SER A 132 5.16 -15.42 1.12
C SER A 132 5.20 -16.81 0.47
N PRO A 133 5.35 -16.93 -0.87
CA PRO A 133 5.51 -18.21 -1.55
C PRO A 133 6.67 -19.09 -1.05
N ILE A 134 7.73 -18.49 -0.49
CA ILE A 134 8.85 -19.25 0.11
C ILE A 134 8.59 -19.70 1.56
N GLY A 135 7.34 -19.65 2.02
CA GLY A 135 6.91 -20.18 3.31
C GLY A 135 7.19 -19.28 4.51
N ARG A 136 7.71 -18.07 4.32
CA ARG A 136 7.84 -17.08 5.40
C ARG A 136 6.47 -16.53 5.79
N ALA A 137 6.30 -16.25 7.07
CA ALA A 137 5.11 -15.63 7.64
C ALA A 137 5.51 -14.52 8.61
N TRP A 138 4.84 -13.36 8.55
CA TRP A 138 5.10 -12.23 9.44
C TRP A 138 3.84 -11.39 9.62
N HIS A 139 3.88 -10.48 10.60
CA HIS A 139 2.91 -9.40 10.73
C HIS A 139 3.48 -8.16 10.05
N THR A 140 2.72 -7.56 9.15
CA THR A 140 3.12 -6.39 8.37
C THR A 140 2.24 -5.20 8.70
N PHE A 141 2.86 -4.03 8.83
CA PHE A 141 2.18 -2.75 8.84
C PHE A 141 2.25 -2.10 7.45
N GLY A 142 2.05 -0.79 7.32
CA GLY A 142 2.27 -0.16 6.03
C GLY A 142 2.66 1.29 6.15
N ASP A 143 1.94 2.18 5.48
CA ASP A 143 2.29 3.60 5.44
C ASP A 143 2.68 4.15 6.81
N LYS A 144 3.83 4.85 6.83
CA LYS A 144 4.42 5.50 8.01
C LYS A 144 5.00 4.53 9.06
N LYS A 145 4.99 3.21 8.82
CA LYS A 145 5.47 2.19 9.76
C LYS A 145 6.72 1.42 9.35
N LEU A 146 7.16 1.52 8.08
CA LEU A 146 8.32 0.77 7.56
C LEU A 146 9.59 0.85 8.43
N LEU A 147 9.79 1.97 9.11
CA LEU A 147 10.96 2.24 9.96
C LEU A 147 10.68 2.12 11.47
N ASP A 148 9.46 1.73 11.85
CA ASP A 148 9.15 1.40 13.24
C ASP A 148 9.81 0.07 13.62
N LYS A 149 10.15 -0.09 14.90
CA LYS A 149 10.84 -1.29 15.39
C LYS A 149 10.04 -2.57 15.15
N GLU A 150 8.72 -2.49 15.25
CA GLU A 150 7.81 -3.63 15.11
C GLU A 150 7.70 -4.12 13.65
N ASP A 151 8.01 -3.27 12.65
CA ASP A 151 7.86 -3.61 11.22
C ASP A 151 9.15 -4.15 10.57
N ILE A 152 10.15 -4.54 11.39
CA ILE A 152 11.48 -4.94 10.89
C ILE A 152 11.40 -6.19 9.99
N ALA A 153 10.49 -7.12 10.28
CA ALA A 153 10.28 -8.31 9.47
C ALA A 153 9.76 -7.94 8.08
N ASN A 154 8.75 -7.06 8.02
CA ASN A 154 8.19 -6.57 6.76
C ASN A 154 9.22 -5.80 5.93
N LYS A 155 9.98 -4.91 6.58
CA LYS A 155 11.07 -4.18 5.93
C LYS A 155 12.10 -5.13 5.31
N ASN A 156 12.48 -6.20 6.01
CA ASN A 156 13.44 -7.18 5.50
C ASN A 156 12.88 -7.95 4.29
N GLU A 157 11.61 -8.34 4.31
CA GLU A 157 10.99 -9.02 3.15
C GLU A 157 10.83 -8.08 1.95
N ALA A 158 10.39 -6.83 2.17
CA ALA A 158 10.34 -5.82 1.12
C ALA A 158 11.72 -5.57 0.51
N TRP A 159 12.76 -5.48 1.35
CA TRP A 159 14.14 -5.34 0.91
C TRP A 159 14.61 -6.53 0.06
N ASN A 160 14.27 -7.75 0.46
CA ASN A 160 14.63 -8.95 -0.32
C ASN A 160 13.92 -8.96 -1.69
N ALA A 161 12.66 -8.54 -1.76
CA ALA A 161 11.93 -8.45 -3.01
C ALA A 161 12.54 -7.42 -3.97
N VAL A 162 12.84 -6.21 -3.47
CA VAL A 162 13.46 -5.13 -4.27
C VAL A 162 14.88 -5.53 -4.71
N ARG A 163 15.66 -6.18 -3.84
CA ARG A 163 16.97 -6.72 -4.22
C ARG A 163 16.83 -7.74 -5.36
N ALA A 164 15.90 -8.69 -5.24
CA ALA A 164 15.67 -9.68 -6.29
C ALA A 164 15.26 -9.03 -7.62
N SER A 165 14.37 -8.04 -7.57
CA SER A 165 13.96 -7.23 -8.72
C SER A 165 15.18 -6.58 -9.41
N ALA A 166 16.05 -5.90 -8.64
CA ALA A 166 17.25 -5.27 -9.17
C ALA A 166 18.29 -6.27 -9.72
N ASP A 167 18.42 -7.44 -9.08
CA ASP A 167 19.31 -8.52 -9.54
C ASP A 167 18.82 -9.14 -10.86
N GLU A 168 17.50 -9.25 -11.08
CA GLU A 168 16.92 -9.68 -12.36
C GLU A 168 17.24 -8.70 -13.48
N ILE A 169 17.17 -7.38 -13.22
CA ILE A 169 17.59 -6.34 -14.19
C ILE A 169 19.06 -6.50 -14.58
N TYR A 170 19.95 -6.64 -13.59
CA TYR A 170 21.37 -6.82 -13.85
C TYR A 170 21.65 -8.10 -14.65
N THR A 171 20.99 -9.19 -14.25
CA THR A 171 21.11 -10.49 -14.93
C THR A 171 20.67 -10.36 -16.37
N ALA A 172 19.51 -9.75 -16.63
CA ALA A 172 19.01 -9.56 -17.98
C ALA A 172 19.94 -8.72 -18.86
N TRP A 173 20.51 -7.66 -18.29
CA TRP A 173 21.53 -6.86 -18.99
C TRP A 173 22.79 -7.67 -19.32
N LYS A 174 23.26 -8.50 -18.38
CA LYS A 174 24.47 -9.30 -18.55
C LYS A 174 24.30 -10.43 -19.56
N THR A 175 23.17 -11.15 -19.50
CA THR A 175 22.91 -12.34 -20.33
C THR A 175 22.20 -12.02 -21.63
N LYS A 176 21.64 -10.82 -21.78
CA LYS A 176 20.79 -10.41 -22.92
C LYS A 176 19.53 -11.28 -23.04
N THR A 177 19.06 -11.84 -21.93
CA THR A 177 17.86 -12.67 -21.85
C THR A 177 16.95 -12.15 -20.75
N VAL A 178 15.63 -12.36 -20.88
CA VAL A 178 14.65 -11.94 -19.86
C VAL A 178 13.97 -13.17 -19.25
N PRO A 179 13.63 -13.16 -17.94
CA PRO A 179 12.80 -14.20 -17.35
C PRO A 179 11.40 -14.21 -17.97
N GLU A 180 10.74 -15.37 -17.89
CA GLU A 180 9.38 -15.56 -18.41
C GLU A 180 8.35 -14.77 -17.59
N TYR A 181 7.45 -14.03 -18.24
CA TYR A 181 6.33 -13.38 -17.57
C TYR A 181 5.29 -14.43 -17.08
N PRO A 182 4.70 -14.28 -15.87
CA PRO A 182 4.98 -13.32 -14.81
C PRO A 182 5.89 -13.88 -13.69
N LYS A 183 6.80 -14.80 -14.03
CA LYS A 183 7.63 -15.56 -13.07
C LYS A 183 8.85 -14.75 -12.61
N TYR A 184 8.61 -13.65 -11.90
CA TYR A 184 9.66 -12.80 -11.33
C TYR A 184 10.04 -13.24 -9.92
N VAL A 185 11.34 -13.25 -9.64
CA VAL A 185 11.89 -13.71 -8.36
C VAL A 185 11.42 -12.83 -7.20
N ALA A 186 11.18 -11.53 -7.43
CA ALA A 186 10.63 -10.64 -6.41
C ALA A 186 9.34 -11.17 -5.74
N TRP A 187 8.49 -11.87 -6.50
CA TRP A 187 7.23 -12.41 -5.98
C TRP A 187 7.39 -13.57 -5.00
N ASN A 188 8.58 -14.17 -4.91
CA ASN A 188 8.88 -15.16 -3.89
C ASN A 188 8.83 -14.58 -2.47
N TYR A 189 9.10 -13.28 -2.31
CA TYR A 189 9.17 -12.61 -1.01
C TYR A 189 7.90 -11.83 -0.66
N ALA A 190 7.12 -11.43 -1.65
CA ALA A 190 5.92 -10.65 -1.43
C ALA A 190 4.80 -11.46 -0.72
N PRO A 191 3.92 -10.80 0.05
CA PRO A 191 2.71 -11.43 0.56
C PRO A 191 1.90 -12.15 -0.52
N ILE A 192 1.17 -13.21 -0.15
CA ILE A 192 0.15 -13.85 -1.00
C ILE A 192 -1.19 -13.20 -0.66
N LEU A 193 -1.80 -12.46 -1.59
CA LEU A 193 -3.02 -11.68 -1.32
C LEU A 193 -4.19 -12.52 -0.79
N SER A 194 -4.32 -13.77 -1.26
CA SER A 194 -5.38 -14.69 -0.82
C SER A 194 -5.13 -15.30 0.56
N GLU A 195 -3.93 -15.15 1.13
CA GLU A 195 -3.56 -15.67 2.46
C GLU A 195 -3.34 -14.54 3.48
N VAL A 196 -3.86 -13.35 3.19
CA VAL A 196 -3.84 -12.21 4.11
C VAL A 196 -4.91 -12.39 5.19
N PHE A 197 -4.51 -12.29 6.45
CA PHE A 197 -5.40 -12.36 7.61
C PHE A 197 -5.23 -11.14 8.51
N SER A 198 -6.25 -10.80 9.29
CA SER A 198 -6.14 -9.80 10.34
C SER A 198 -7.11 -10.09 11.47
N ILE A 199 -6.75 -9.66 12.67
CA ILE A 199 -7.69 -9.63 13.79
C ILE A 199 -8.87 -8.69 13.48
N VAL A 200 -8.64 -7.59 12.74
CA VAL A 200 -9.70 -6.66 12.37
C VAL A 200 -10.43 -7.11 11.09
N ALA A 201 -11.75 -7.18 11.20
CA ALA A 201 -12.63 -7.34 10.07
C ALA A 201 -12.49 -6.10 9.16
N PRO A 202 -12.36 -6.28 7.83
CA PRO A 202 -12.23 -5.17 6.90
C PRO A 202 -13.38 -4.18 7.06
N LEU A 203 -13.08 -2.88 6.97
CA LEU A 203 -14.12 -1.86 6.99
C LEU A 203 -15.08 -2.02 5.80
N PHE A 204 -14.53 -2.38 4.63
CA PHE A 204 -15.28 -2.72 3.43
C PHE A 204 -14.82 -4.06 2.86
N THR A 205 -15.78 -4.90 2.50
CA THR A 205 -15.50 -6.16 1.79
C THR A 205 -15.22 -5.88 0.29
N PRO A 206 -14.59 -6.83 -0.43
CA PRO A 206 -14.31 -6.67 -1.87
C PRO A 206 -15.54 -6.39 -2.73
N ASP A 207 -16.72 -6.92 -2.36
CA ASP A 207 -18.00 -6.67 -3.03
C ASP A 207 -18.66 -5.32 -2.63
N GLY A 208 -18.05 -4.59 -1.68
CA GLY A 208 -18.47 -3.26 -1.25
C GLY A 208 -19.53 -3.27 -0.14
N GLN A 209 -19.62 -4.32 0.67
CA GLN A 209 -20.38 -4.23 1.92
C GLN A 209 -19.54 -3.51 2.97
N ARG A 210 -20.18 -2.70 3.82
CA ARG A 210 -19.50 -2.00 4.93
C ARG A 210 -19.76 -2.73 6.24
N ARG A 211 -18.74 -2.82 7.11
CA ARG A 211 -18.85 -3.31 8.50
C ARG A 211 -20.00 -2.64 9.24
N VAL A 212 -20.94 -3.41 9.81
CA VAL A 212 -22.21 -2.91 10.40
C VAL A 212 -21.99 -1.91 11.53
N ASP A 213 -21.01 -2.15 12.39
CA ASP A 213 -20.62 -1.20 13.44
C ASP A 213 -19.14 -0.86 13.28
N ILE A 214 -18.84 0.39 12.91
CA ILE A 214 -17.45 0.82 12.74
C ILE A 214 -16.67 0.77 14.06
N ARG A 215 -17.35 0.77 15.21
CA ARG A 215 -16.79 0.73 16.56
C ARG A 215 -16.47 -0.70 17.03
N LYS A 216 -16.81 -1.72 16.24
CA LYS A 216 -16.52 -3.14 16.48
C LYS A 216 -15.59 -3.68 15.41
N ARG A 217 -14.30 -3.31 15.49
CA ARG A 217 -13.31 -3.60 14.43
C ARG A 217 -13.15 -5.08 14.14
N CYS A 218 -13.38 -5.96 15.11
CA CYS A 218 -13.18 -7.40 14.97
C CYS A 218 -14.49 -8.15 14.67
N GLN A 219 -15.61 -7.44 14.52
CA GLN A 219 -16.89 -8.03 14.16
C GLN A 219 -17.09 -8.07 12.63
N ALA A 220 -16.99 -9.27 12.05
CA ALA A 220 -17.26 -9.52 10.63
C ALA A 220 -18.77 -9.60 10.31
N LYS A 221 -19.50 -8.50 10.56
CA LYS A 221 -20.89 -8.31 10.12
C LYS A 221 -20.96 -7.18 9.12
N TYR A 222 -21.64 -7.38 8.00
CA TYR A 222 -21.63 -6.44 6.89
C TYR A 222 -23.04 -6.07 6.40
N THR A 223 -23.13 -4.92 5.73
CA THR A 223 -24.39 -4.40 5.18
C THR A 223 -24.16 -3.60 3.91
N TYR A 224 -25.13 -3.61 3.02
CA TYR A 224 -25.24 -2.70 1.87
C TYR A 224 -26.05 -1.43 2.19
N LYS A 225 -26.70 -1.37 3.37
CA LYS A 225 -27.54 -0.24 3.78
C LYS A 225 -26.70 0.87 4.42
N TYR A 226 -25.97 1.61 3.60
CA TYR A 226 -25.15 2.75 4.04
C TYR A 226 -24.94 3.73 2.88
N TRP A 227 -24.44 4.93 3.20
CA TRP A 227 -23.94 5.88 2.21
C TRP A 227 -22.46 6.14 2.46
N TYR A 228 -21.67 6.35 1.41
CA TYR A 228 -20.24 6.64 1.58
C TYR A 228 -20.00 7.90 2.40
N TRP A 229 -20.72 9.00 2.12
CA TRP A 229 -20.55 10.25 2.84
C TRP A 229 -20.87 10.12 4.35
N SER A 230 -21.94 9.39 4.70
CA SER A 230 -22.31 9.20 6.11
C SER A 230 -21.33 8.27 6.82
N THR A 231 -20.80 7.27 6.11
CA THR A 231 -19.74 6.40 6.62
C THR A 231 -18.45 7.17 6.87
N ALA A 232 -18.04 8.01 5.93
CA ALA A 232 -16.85 8.83 6.06
C ALA A 232 -16.97 9.83 7.21
N ALA A 233 -18.15 10.45 7.39
CA ALA A 233 -18.44 11.31 8.53
C ALA A 233 -18.41 10.54 9.86
N ASP A 234 -19.00 9.35 9.94
CA ASP A 234 -18.99 8.52 11.15
C ASP A 234 -17.54 8.10 11.52
N CYS A 235 -16.73 7.71 10.53
CA CYS A 235 -15.31 7.42 10.75
C CYS A 235 -14.55 8.64 11.30
N ALA A 236 -14.75 9.83 10.70
CA ALA A 236 -14.13 11.08 11.14
C ALA A 236 -14.50 11.45 12.59
N LEU A 237 -15.80 11.40 12.90
CA LEU A 237 -16.35 11.85 14.18
C LEU A 237 -16.13 10.84 15.32
N SER A 238 -15.99 9.55 15.00
CA SER A 238 -15.79 8.49 16.01
C SER A 238 -14.49 8.64 16.82
N GLY A 239 -13.47 9.30 16.24
CA GLY A 239 -12.12 9.38 16.82
C GLY A 239 -11.29 8.11 16.66
N LEU A 240 -11.85 7.00 16.16
CA LEU A 240 -11.14 5.71 16.03
C LEU A 240 -10.02 5.71 14.98
N TRP A 241 -10.05 6.68 14.06
CA TRP A 241 -9.02 6.92 13.05
C TRP A 241 -8.03 8.03 13.43
N LYS A 242 -8.14 8.60 14.63
CA LYS A 242 -7.11 9.50 15.15
C LYS A 242 -5.93 8.66 15.60
N TYR A 243 -4.71 9.16 15.35
CA TYR A 243 -3.51 8.49 15.83
C TYR A 243 -3.46 8.49 17.37
N PRO A 244 -3.08 7.37 18.03
CA PRO A 244 -2.80 6.06 17.42
C PRO A 244 -4.09 5.30 17.09
N ILE A 245 -4.15 4.75 15.86
CA ILE A 245 -5.23 3.86 15.43
C ILE A 245 -4.94 2.46 15.99
N LYS A 246 -5.84 1.93 16.83
CA LYS A 246 -5.65 0.66 17.58
C LYS A 246 -6.84 -0.30 17.45
N PRO A 247 -6.67 -1.62 17.66
CA PRO A 247 -7.81 -2.53 17.81
C PRO A 247 -8.81 -2.04 18.87
N THR A 248 -10.10 -2.30 18.66
CA THR A 248 -11.16 -1.98 19.63
C THR A 248 -11.33 -3.12 20.66
N ALA A 249 -12.03 -2.87 21.77
CA ALA A 249 -12.14 -3.83 22.87
C ALA A 249 -12.83 -5.17 22.52
N ASP A 250 -13.53 -5.26 21.38
CA ASP A 250 -14.08 -6.52 20.86
C ASP A 250 -13.03 -7.42 20.19
N CYS A 251 -11.85 -6.89 19.91
CA CYS A 251 -10.72 -7.64 19.41
C CYS A 251 -10.09 -8.44 20.55
N LYS A 252 -10.35 -9.74 20.60
CA LYS A 252 -9.63 -10.66 21.48
C LYS A 252 -8.23 -10.86 20.89
N ILE A 253 -7.23 -10.26 21.53
CA ILE A 253 -5.80 -10.39 21.22
C ILE A 253 -5.25 -11.56 22.02
#